data_AF-A0A1H2TGG6-F1
#
_entry.id   AF-A0A1H2TGG6-F1
#
_cell.length_a   1.000
_cell.length_b   1.000
_cell.length_c   1.000
_cell.angle_alpha   90.00
_cell.angle_beta   90.00
_cell.angle_gamma   90.00
#
_symmetry.space_group_name_H-M   'P 1'
#
loop_
_entity.id
_entity.type
_entity.pdbx_description
1 polymer ?
#
loop_
_entity_poly.entity_id
_entity_poly.type
_entity_poly.pdbx_seq_one_letter_code
_entity_poly.pdbx_strand_id
1 'polypeptide(L)'
;MNLLLEFRGPHPTYGTDISLFRETIAAVIAWQRPQHVSMAWPVYRDEHHPLDKQRSGIGWLGWVPFDLAPSQVPEAAVCEPMAGGTFLASQLDFWFAAGPNKDADAIARAQALDLRLNALGVLPTTVELQRGDWGR
;
A
#
# COMPACT_ATOMS: atom_id res chain seq x y z
N MET A 1 -9.06 8.16 -10.42
CA MET A 1 -9.71 6.95 -9.86
C MET A 1 -8.80 6.37 -8.79
N ASN A 2 -9.37 6.01 -7.63
CA ASN A 2 -8.68 5.27 -6.57
C ASN A 2 -9.07 3.80 -6.68
N LEU A 3 -8.11 2.87 -6.60
CA LEU A 3 -8.40 1.44 -6.58
C LEU A 3 -7.95 0.86 -5.25
N LEU A 4 -8.92 0.36 -4.48
CA LEU A 4 -8.67 -0.45 -3.30
C LEU A 4 -8.84 -1.93 -3.70
N LEU A 5 -7.78 -2.71 -3.54
CA LEU A 5 -7.83 -4.16 -3.70
C LEU A 5 -8.01 -4.80 -2.33
N GLU A 6 -9.10 -5.56 -2.15
CA GLU A 6 -9.39 -6.31 -0.93
C GLU A 6 -9.14 -7.80 -1.15
N PHE A 7 -8.42 -8.45 -0.22
CA PHE A 7 -8.10 -9.88 -0.30
C PHE A 7 -8.42 -10.60 1.01
N ARG A 8 -9.14 -11.73 0.92
CA ARG A 8 -9.50 -12.57 2.08
C ARG A 8 -8.47 -13.68 2.30
N GLY A 9 -7.26 -13.31 2.73
CA GLY A 9 -6.21 -14.24 3.21
C GLY A 9 -5.60 -15.16 2.13
N PRO A 10 -4.33 -15.56 2.26
CA PRO A 10 -3.66 -16.47 1.34
C PRO A 10 -4.33 -17.84 1.31
N HIS A 11 -4.22 -18.51 0.16
CA HIS A 11 -4.63 -19.91 0.07
C HIS A 11 -3.81 -20.74 1.08
N PRO A 12 -4.44 -21.59 1.91
CA PRO A 12 -3.77 -22.27 3.03
C PRO A 12 -2.61 -23.17 2.59
N THR A 13 -2.59 -23.61 1.32
CA THR A 13 -1.57 -24.49 0.75
C THR A 13 -0.54 -23.77 -0.13
N TYR A 14 -0.94 -22.71 -0.82
CA TYR A 14 -0.08 -22.06 -1.83
C TYR A 14 0.51 -20.75 -1.33
N GLY A 15 0.05 -20.27 -0.17
CA GLY A 15 0.46 -18.99 0.38
C GLY A 15 0.07 -17.84 -0.54
N THR A 16 0.85 -16.77 -0.45
CA THR A 16 0.77 -15.58 -1.28
C THR A 16 2.19 -15.10 -1.48
N ASP A 17 2.58 -14.85 -2.74
CA ASP A 17 3.86 -14.24 -3.10
C ASP A 17 3.62 -12.76 -3.43
N ILE A 18 4.46 -11.88 -2.88
CA ILE A 18 4.46 -10.45 -3.18
C ILE A 18 4.62 -10.16 -4.68
N SER A 19 5.33 -11.04 -5.41
CA SER A 19 5.56 -10.92 -6.86
C SER A 19 4.26 -10.94 -7.65
N LEU A 20 3.31 -11.79 -7.27
CA LEU A 20 1.97 -11.85 -7.89
C LEU A 20 1.22 -10.53 -7.73
N PHE A 21 1.33 -9.90 -6.56
CA PHE A 21 0.66 -8.63 -6.29
C PHE A 21 1.32 -7.46 -7.01
N ARG A 22 2.65 -7.45 -7.10
CA ARG A 22 3.39 -6.48 -7.90
C ARG A 22 2.97 -6.54 -9.37
N GLU A 23 2.88 -7.74 -9.95
CA GLU A 23 2.40 -7.94 -11.32
C GLU A 23 0.94 -7.50 -11.50
N THR A 24 0.08 -7.84 -10.54
CA THR A 24 -1.34 -7.42 -10.56
C THR A 24 -1.47 -5.89 -10.54
N ILE A 25 -0.70 -5.21 -9.68
CA ILE A 25 -0.69 -3.75 -9.60
C ILE A 25 -0.15 -3.15 -10.89
N ALA A 26 0.92 -3.71 -11.47
CA ALA A 26 1.45 -3.26 -12.76
C ALA A 26 0.39 -3.37 -13.87
N ALA A 27 -0.35 -4.48 -13.93
CA ALA A 27 -1.45 -4.67 -14.88
C ALA A 27 -2.59 -3.66 -14.68
N VAL A 28 -2.97 -3.39 -13.42
CA VAL A 28 -3.96 -2.36 -13.07
C VAL A 28 -3.50 -0.98 -13.53
N ILE A 29 -2.22 -0.63 -13.31
CA ILE A 29 -1.66 0.66 -13.72
C ILE A 29 -1.69 0.79 -15.25
N ALA A 30 -1.29 -0.26 -15.97
CA ALA A 30 -1.33 -0.29 -17.43
C ALA A 30 -2.77 -0.12 -17.97
N TRP A 31 -3.76 -0.69 -17.31
CA TRP A 31 -5.16 -0.66 -17.75
C TRP A 31 -5.84 0.69 -17.48
N GLN A 32 -5.72 1.23 -16.27
CA GLN A 32 -6.57 2.33 -15.79
C GLN A 32 -5.81 3.58 -15.36
N ARG A 33 -4.47 3.51 -15.26
CA ARG A 33 -3.61 4.60 -14.76
C ARG A 33 -4.19 5.27 -13.49
N PRO A 34 -4.33 4.51 -12.39
CA PRO A 34 -4.85 5.05 -11.14
C PRO A 34 -3.91 6.12 -10.59
N GLN A 35 -4.42 6.95 -9.68
CA GLN A 35 -3.61 7.97 -8.98
C GLN A 35 -2.86 7.41 -7.77
N HIS A 36 -3.31 6.26 -7.29
CA HIS A 36 -2.80 5.58 -6.10
C HIS A 36 -3.33 4.15 -6.11
N VAL A 37 -2.52 3.20 -5.64
CA VAL A 37 -2.97 1.83 -5.40
C VAL A 37 -2.53 1.44 -4.00
N SER A 38 -3.47 0.98 -3.20
CA SER A 38 -3.21 0.47 -1.86
C SER A 38 -3.81 -0.91 -1.70
N MET A 39 -3.08 -1.80 -1.05
CA MET A 39 -3.57 -3.11 -0.68
C MET A 39 -3.26 -3.36 0.78
N ALA A 40 -4.31 -3.54 1.56
CA ALA A 40 -4.23 -3.79 2.99
C ALA A 40 -5.45 -4.61 3.42
N TRP A 41 -5.35 -5.26 4.58
CA TRP A 41 -6.51 -5.90 5.18
C TRP A 41 -7.55 -4.82 5.57
N PRO A 42 -8.86 -4.98 5.29
CA PRO A 42 -9.86 -3.94 5.59
C PRO A 42 -9.82 -3.43 7.05
N VAL A 43 -9.76 -4.33 8.03
CA VAL A 43 -9.54 -4.02 9.46
C VAL A 43 -8.28 -3.19 9.72
N TYR A 44 -7.19 -3.36 8.97
CA TYR A 44 -6.04 -2.45 9.10
C TYR A 44 -6.46 -1.01 8.78
N ARG A 45 -7.16 -0.82 7.66
CA ARG A 45 -7.62 0.51 7.24
C ARG A 45 -8.56 1.14 8.28
N ASP A 46 -9.44 0.35 8.88
CA ASP A 46 -10.49 0.85 9.76
C ASP A 46 -10.03 1.07 11.21
N GLU A 47 -9.14 0.22 11.71
CA GLU A 47 -8.80 0.15 13.15
C GLU A 47 -7.33 0.48 13.46
N HIS A 48 -6.43 0.32 12.49
CA HIS A 48 -4.99 0.40 12.73
C HIS A 48 -4.28 1.47 11.90
N HIS A 49 -4.91 2.02 10.88
CA HIS A 49 -4.32 3.05 10.05
C HIS A 49 -3.93 4.28 10.89
N PRO A 50 -2.67 4.76 10.81
CA PRO A 50 -2.16 5.73 11.77
C PRO A 50 -2.53 7.18 11.44
N LEU A 51 -3.17 7.41 10.29
CA LEU A 51 -3.51 8.74 9.79
C LEU A 51 -5.02 8.94 9.84
N ASP A 52 -5.45 10.20 9.73
CA ASP A 52 -6.86 10.56 9.58
C ASP A 52 -7.54 9.73 8.48
N LYS A 53 -8.81 9.36 8.70
CA LYS A 53 -9.59 8.48 7.79
C LYS A 53 -9.74 9.03 6.37
N GLN A 54 -9.55 10.34 6.17
CA GLN A 54 -9.58 10.95 4.85
C GLN A 54 -8.31 10.69 4.06
N ARG A 55 -7.20 10.31 4.70
CA ARG A 55 -5.93 10.04 4.04
C ARG A 55 -5.81 8.56 3.69
N SER A 56 -5.32 8.27 2.50
CA SER A 56 -5.00 6.90 2.08
C SER A 56 -3.63 6.49 2.61
N GLY A 57 -3.48 5.22 2.97
CA GLY A 57 -2.17 4.59 3.20
C GLY A 57 -1.77 3.68 2.03
N ILE A 58 -0.62 3.03 2.17
CA ILE A 58 -0.22 1.84 1.41
C ILE A 58 -0.62 0.58 2.18
N GLY A 59 -0.42 0.56 3.50
CA GLY A 59 -0.68 -0.60 4.35
C GLY A 59 0.30 -1.74 4.10
N TRP A 60 -0.14 -2.83 3.46
CA TRP A 60 0.76 -3.95 3.18
C TRP A 60 1.67 -3.65 1.99
N LEU A 61 1.07 -3.36 0.84
CA LEU A 61 1.80 -3.04 -0.38
C LEU A 61 0.96 -2.18 -1.32
N GLY A 62 1.61 -1.53 -2.27
CA GLY A 62 0.93 -0.65 -3.20
C GLY A 62 1.86 0.12 -4.10
N TRP A 63 1.34 1.19 -4.67
CA TRP A 63 2.06 2.03 -5.62
C TRP A 63 1.65 3.49 -5.48
N VAL A 64 2.64 4.37 -5.60
CA VAL A 64 2.46 5.83 -5.68
C VAL A 64 3.07 6.39 -6.98
N PRO A 65 2.50 7.44 -7.58
CA PRO A 65 2.96 8.06 -8.83
C PRO A 65 4.15 9.01 -8.62
N PHE A 66 5.05 8.69 -7.69
CA PHE A 66 6.22 9.51 -7.37
C PHE A 66 7.47 8.64 -7.43
N ASP A 67 8.59 9.21 -7.87
CA ASP A 67 9.88 8.56 -7.87
C ASP A 67 10.51 8.66 -6.47
N LEU A 68 10.51 7.54 -5.74
CA LEU A 68 11.06 7.42 -4.40
C LEU A 68 12.28 6.50 -4.40
N ALA A 69 13.38 7.01 -3.89
CA ALA A 69 14.57 6.22 -3.62
C ALA A 69 14.41 5.42 -2.31
N PRO A 70 15.00 4.20 -2.20
CA PRO A 70 14.99 3.43 -0.95
C PRO A 70 15.51 4.20 0.26
N SER A 71 16.50 5.09 0.08
CA SER A 71 17.02 5.94 1.14
C SER A 71 16.01 6.95 1.70
N GLN A 72 14.98 7.28 0.93
CA GLN A 72 13.89 8.14 1.37
C GLN A 72 12.83 7.36 2.14
N VAL A 73 12.77 6.03 2.01
CA VAL A 73 11.73 5.19 2.65
C VAL A 73 12.39 3.97 3.31
N PRO A 74 13.28 4.16 4.31
CA PRO A 74 14.00 3.06 4.95
C PRO A 74 13.09 2.07 5.70
N GLU A 75 11.85 2.47 6.01
CA GLU A 75 10.83 1.62 6.63
C GLU A 75 10.22 0.61 5.66
N ALA A 76 10.40 0.79 4.35
CA ALA A 76 9.89 -0.13 3.35
C ALA A 76 10.80 -1.36 3.23
N ALA A 77 10.20 -2.55 3.24
CA ALA A 77 10.88 -3.78 2.88
C ALA A 77 11.17 -3.85 1.37
N VAL A 78 10.31 -3.24 0.56
CA VAL A 78 10.49 -3.09 -0.89
C VAL A 78 10.22 -1.65 -1.28
N CYS A 79 11.14 -1.05 -2.03
CA CYS A 79 11.00 0.27 -2.63
C CYS A 79 11.64 0.21 -4.02
N GLU A 80 10.82 0.02 -5.06
CA GLU A 80 11.31 -0.23 -6.42
C GLU A 80 10.60 0.65 -7.45
N PRO A 81 11.32 1.16 -8.47
CA PRO A 81 10.68 1.82 -9.59
C PRO A 81 9.68 0.90 -10.30
N MET A 82 8.47 1.40 -10.56
CA MET A 82 7.43 0.67 -11.27
C MET A 82 6.49 1.63 -11.99
N ALA A 83 6.32 1.44 -13.30
CA ALA A 83 5.28 2.09 -14.12
C ALA A 83 5.17 3.63 -13.93
N GLY A 84 6.31 4.34 -13.91
CA GLY A 84 6.35 5.80 -13.75
C GLY A 84 6.13 6.31 -12.32
N GLY A 85 6.19 5.42 -11.34
CA GLY A 85 6.20 5.74 -9.92
C GLY A 85 6.99 4.69 -9.14
N THR A 86 6.60 4.42 -7.89
CA THR A 86 7.31 3.48 -7.01
C THR A 86 6.35 2.45 -6.42
N PHE A 87 6.73 1.18 -6.56
CA PHE A 87 6.15 0.07 -5.81
C PHE A 87 6.72 0.03 -4.40
N LEU A 88 5.85 -0.09 -3.41
CA LEU A 88 6.21 -0.09 -2.00
C LEU A 88 5.57 -1.28 -1.29
N ALA A 89 6.30 -1.88 -0.37
CA ALA A 89 5.76 -2.86 0.56
C ALA A 89 6.37 -2.70 1.96
N SER A 90 5.54 -2.79 2.99
CA SER A 90 5.99 -2.76 4.39
C SER A 90 6.69 -4.05 4.80
N GLN A 91 6.44 -5.14 4.07
CA GLN A 91 6.99 -6.46 4.32
C GLN A 91 6.74 -7.41 3.15
N LEU A 92 7.57 -8.45 3.06
CA LEU A 92 7.47 -9.48 2.03
C LEU A 92 6.30 -10.44 2.28
N ASP A 93 6.12 -10.85 3.53
CA ASP A 93 5.16 -11.89 3.90
C ASP A 93 3.75 -11.31 4.14
N PHE A 94 2.75 -12.11 3.78
CA PHE A 94 1.35 -11.81 4.08
C PHE A 94 1.11 -11.79 5.59
N TRP A 95 0.22 -10.91 6.03
CA TRP A 95 -0.15 -10.78 7.44
C TRP A 95 -1.64 -10.54 7.64
N PHE A 96 -2.12 -10.84 8.86
CA PHE A 96 -3.50 -10.61 9.28
C PHE A 96 -3.56 -9.48 10.30
N ALA A 97 -4.47 -8.52 10.07
CA ALA A 97 -4.79 -7.48 11.05
C ALA A 97 -5.87 -7.90 12.05
N ALA A 98 -6.64 -8.95 11.72
CA ALA A 98 -7.83 -9.36 12.46
C ALA A 98 -7.67 -10.75 13.11
N GLY A 99 -8.40 -10.97 14.21
CA GLY A 99 -8.50 -12.26 14.88
C GLY A 99 -7.34 -12.61 15.82
N PRO A 100 -7.31 -13.85 16.35
CA PRO A 100 -6.28 -14.28 17.29
C PRO A 100 -4.88 -14.40 16.65
N ASN A 101 -4.82 -14.51 15.33
CA ASN A 101 -3.59 -14.62 14.55
C ASN A 101 -3.08 -13.25 14.05
N LYS A 102 -3.48 -12.14 14.70
CA LYS A 102 -3.04 -10.81 14.30
C LYS A 102 -1.53 -10.65 14.52
N ASP A 103 -0.85 -10.15 13.50
CA ASP A 103 0.59 -9.91 13.54
C ASP A 103 0.86 -8.45 13.90
N ALA A 104 1.13 -8.21 15.19
CA ALA A 104 1.35 -6.87 15.72
C ALA A 104 2.61 -6.20 15.12
N ASP A 105 3.65 -6.98 14.83
CA ASP A 105 4.88 -6.44 14.24
C ASP A 105 4.64 -6.06 12.78
N ALA A 106 3.81 -6.82 12.07
CA ALA A 106 3.39 -6.46 10.71
C ALA A 106 2.55 -5.18 10.68
N ILE A 107 1.62 -5.02 11.62
CA ILE A 107 0.86 -3.78 11.79
C ILE A 107 1.82 -2.61 12.00
N ALA A 108 2.79 -2.75 12.91
CA ALA A 108 3.73 -1.69 13.23
C ALA A 108 4.60 -1.30 12.02
N ARG A 109 5.07 -2.27 11.22
CA ARG A 109 5.80 -1.99 9.97
C ARG A 109 4.95 -1.25 8.94
N ALA A 110 3.69 -1.67 8.76
CA ALA A 110 2.75 -0.99 7.87
C ALA A 110 2.48 0.45 8.31
N GLN A 111 2.28 0.67 9.62
CA GLN A 111 2.08 2.02 10.18
C GLN A 111 3.30 2.91 9.98
N ALA A 112 4.50 2.38 10.23
CA ALA A 112 5.75 3.12 10.05
C ALA A 112 5.93 3.58 8.59
N LEU A 113 5.66 2.68 7.63
CA LEU A 113 5.67 3.00 6.21
C LEU A 113 4.64 4.09 5.86
N ASP A 114 3.39 3.95 6.29
CA ASP A 114 2.34 4.94 6.01
C ASP A 114 2.67 6.32 6.60
N LEU A 115 3.19 6.36 7.83
CA LEU A 115 3.64 7.60 8.46
C LEU A 115 4.79 8.26 7.68
N ARG A 116 5.75 7.45 7.21
CA ARG A 116 6.88 7.96 6.41
C ARG A 116 6.40 8.56 5.10
N LEU A 117 5.54 7.85 4.36
CA LEU A 117 5.01 8.31 3.08
C LEU A 117 4.13 9.56 3.25
N ASN A 118 3.38 9.64 4.36
CA ASN A 118 2.66 10.86 4.71
C ASN A 118 3.62 12.04 4.97
N ALA A 119 4.71 11.82 5.70
CA ALA A 119 5.71 12.86 5.97
C ALA A 119 6.40 13.37 4.69
N LEU A 120 6.54 12.50 3.68
CA LEU A 120 7.03 12.87 2.35
C LEU A 120 5.97 13.57 1.49
N GLY A 121 4.72 13.64 1.94
CA GLY A 121 3.63 14.27 1.20
C GLY A 121 3.16 13.49 -0.02
N VAL A 122 3.44 12.18 -0.09
CA VAL A 122 3.12 11.34 -1.26
C VAL A 122 1.85 10.50 -1.09
N LEU A 123 1.17 10.62 0.06
CA LEU A 123 -0.10 9.95 0.31
C LEU A 123 -1.29 10.89 0.08
N PRO A 124 -2.22 10.53 -0.81
CA PRO A 124 -3.37 11.38 -1.12
C PRO A 124 -4.45 11.34 -0.06
N THR A 125 -5.20 12.42 0.01
CA THR A 125 -6.52 12.47 0.63
C THR A 125 -7.62 11.99 -0.33
N THR A 126 -8.77 11.63 0.26
CA THR A 126 -9.97 11.22 -0.49
C THR A 126 -10.44 12.33 -1.43
N VAL A 127 -10.35 13.60 -1.00
CA VAL A 127 -10.72 14.75 -1.83
C VAL A 127 -9.82 14.88 -3.04
N GLU A 128 -8.50 14.77 -2.88
CA GLU A 128 -7.54 14.82 -4.00
C GLU A 128 -7.80 13.70 -5.00
N LEU A 129 -8.07 12.48 -4.51
CA LEU A 129 -8.40 11.35 -5.39
C LEU A 129 -9.70 11.56 -6.17
N GLN A 130 -10.70 12.21 -5.57
CA GLN A 130 -11.96 12.56 -6.22
C GLN A 130 -11.78 13.64 -7.29
N ARG A 131 -10.92 14.65 -7.05
CA ARG A 131 -10.60 15.67 -8.06
C ARG A 131 -9.91 15.08 -9.28
N GLY A 132 -9.12 14.02 -9.11
CA GLY A 132 -8.51 13.31 -10.24
C GLY A 132 -7.17 13.91 -10.71
N ASP A 133 -6.58 14.81 -9.92
CA ASP A 133 -5.34 15.54 -10.23
C ASP A 133 -4.14 15.12 -9.35
N TRP A 134 -4.30 14.14 -8.46
CA TRP A 134 -3.21 13.71 -7.60
C TRP A 134 -2.13 12.94 -8.37
N GLY A 135 -0.87 13.37 -8.23
CA GLY A 135 0.28 12.70 -8.84
C GLY A 135 0.34 12.79 -10.36
N ARG A 136 -0.25 13.85 -10.93
CA ARG A 136 -0.22 14.17 -12.37
C ARG A 136 0.55 15.46 -12.64
#